data_AF-A0AAN4VXT1-F1
#
_entry.id   AF-A0AAN4VXT1-F1
#
_cell.length_a   1.000
_cell.length_b   1.000
_cell.length_c   1.000
_cell.angle_alpha   90.00
_cell.angle_beta   90.00
_cell.angle_gamma   90.00
#
_symmetry.space_group_name_H-M   'P 1'
#
loop_
_entity.id
_entity.type
_entity.pdbx_description
1 polymer ?
#
loop_
_entity_poly.entity_id
_entity_poly.type
_entity_poly.pdbx_seq_one_letter_code
_entity_poly.pdbx_strand_id
1 'polypeptide(L)'
;MKDRIICLFFRSLNVLLLSLLPMAVSAQCAMCRATVENNVSNGDIGIGASLNTGILYLFILPYLVISTVGYLWYRNSKREKERILRNQQIVADATKDIT
;
A
#
# COMPACT_ATOMS: atom_id res chain seq x y z
N MET A 1 3.23 7.93 20.10
CA MET A 1 2.95 6.48 20.27
C MET A 1 2.10 5.89 19.15
N LYS A 2 1.01 6.55 18.72
CA LYS A 2 0.12 6.07 17.65
C LYS A 2 0.84 5.81 16.29
N ASP A 3 1.83 6.63 15.96
CA ASP A 3 2.59 6.51 14.70
C ASP A 3 3.55 5.29 14.70
N ARG A 4 4.03 4.89 15.89
CA ARG A 4 4.84 3.67 16.06
C ARG A 4 3.97 2.42 15.95
N ILE A 5 2.76 2.45 16.51
CA ILE A 5 1.78 1.36 16.43
C ILE A 5 1.30 1.17 14.98
N ILE A 6 1.02 2.25 14.25
CA ILE A 6 0.64 2.19 12.84
C ILE A 6 1.77 1.59 12.00
N CYS A 7 3.02 2.01 12.21
CA CYS A 7 4.16 1.44 11.49
C CYS A 7 4.39 -0.04 11.86
N LEU A 8 4.21 -0.43 13.13
CA LEU A 8 4.35 -1.81 13.58
C LEU A 8 3.24 -2.71 13.03
N PHE A 9 2.00 -2.22 12.99
CA PHE A 9 0.88 -2.92 12.41
C PHE A 9 1.05 -3.09 10.90
N PHE A 10 1.49 -2.04 10.19
CA PHE A 10 1.75 -2.11 8.76
C PHE A 10 2.94 -3.03 8.42
N ARG A 11 4.00 -3.02 9.24
CA ARG A 11 5.12 -3.99 9.11
C ARG A 11 4.65 -5.42 9.33
N SER A 12 3.88 -5.67 10.39
CA SER A 12 3.37 -6.99 10.73
C SER A 12 2.43 -7.52 9.64
N LEU A 13 1.52 -6.67 9.14
CA LEU A 13 0.58 -7.03 8.07
C LEU A 13 1.31 -7.34 6.75
N ASN A 14 2.36 -6.59 6.42
CA ASN A 14 3.15 -6.81 5.21
C ASN A 14 3.96 -8.12 5.28
N VAL A 15 4.53 -8.44 6.44
CA VAL A 15 5.23 -9.73 6.67
C VAL A 15 4.25 -10.90 6.61
N LEU A 16 3.06 -10.77 7.20
CA LEU A 16 2.02 -11.79 7.14
C LEU A 16 1.56 -12.02 5.70
N LEU A 17 1.29 -10.95 4.94
CA LEU A 17 0.89 -11.05 3.53
C LEU A 17 1.97 -11.71 2.66
N LEU A 18 3.25 -11.44 2.94
CA LEU A 18 4.38 -12.06 2.24
C LEU A 18 4.53 -13.55 2.56
N SER A 19 4.10 -14.00 3.75
CA SER A 19 4.15 -15.41 4.15
C SER A 19 3.09 -16.29 3.49
N LEU A 20 2.05 -15.69 2.89
CA LEU A 20 1.03 -16.42 2.11
C LEU A 20 1.38 -16.54 0.62
N LEU A 21 2.55 -16.06 0.19
CA LEU A 21 2.97 -16.21 -1.21
C LEU A 21 3.26 -17.69 -1.53
N PRO A 22 2.60 -18.28 -2.53
CA PRO A 22 2.82 -19.67 -2.89
C PRO A 22 4.23 -19.85 -3.47
N MET A 23 4.98 -20.79 -2.89
CA MET A 23 6.28 -21.21 -3.39
C MET A 23 6.12 -22.21 -4.54
N ALA A 24 5.67 -21.74 -5.71
CA ALA A 24 5.85 -22.46 -6.98
C ALA A 24 5.50 -21.55 -8.16
N VAL A 25 6.53 -21.14 -8.92
CA VAL A 25 6.38 -20.52 -10.24
C VAL A 25 6.04 -21.60 -11.26
N SER A 26 4.81 -22.11 -11.19
CA SER A 26 4.19 -22.89 -12.26
C SER A 26 2.67 -22.70 -12.21
N ALA A 27 2.19 -21.76 -13.04
CA ALA A 27 0.79 -21.45 -13.38
C ALA A 27 -0.27 -22.02 -12.42
N GLN A 28 -0.36 -21.47 -11.21
CA GLN A 28 -1.41 -21.83 -10.25
C GLN A 28 -2.70 -21.07 -10.60
N CYS A 29 -3.43 -21.59 -11.59
CA CYS A 29 -4.89 -21.49 -11.79
C CYS A 29 -5.20 -22.14 -13.14
N ALA A 30 -6.08 -23.15 -13.17
CA ALA A 30 -6.44 -23.88 -14.39
C ALA A 30 -6.96 -22.97 -15.53
N MET A 31 -7.56 -21.81 -15.19
CA MET A 31 -7.99 -20.80 -16.18
C MET A 31 -6.82 -20.04 -16.85
N CYS A 32 -5.77 -19.70 -16.10
CA CYS A 32 -4.61 -19.00 -16.66
C CYS A 32 -3.82 -19.95 -17.57
N ARG A 33 -3.72 -21.24 -17.19
CA ARG A 33 -3.07 -22.27 -18.00
C ARG A 33 -3.80 -22.54 -19.32
N ALA A 34 -5.13 -22.69 -19.30
CA ALA A 34 -5.92 -22.92 -20.50
C ALA A 34 -5.81 -21.78 -21.51
N THR A 35 -5.76 -20.52 -21.05
CA THR A 35 -5.59 -19.37 -21.93
C THR A 35 -4.19 -19.35 -22.55
N VAL A 36 -3.13 -19.61 -21.77
CA VAL A 36 -1.75 -19.66 -22.29
C VAL A 36 -1.56 -20.79 -23.30
N GLU A 37 -2.04 -22.00 -22.99
CA GLU A 37 -1.92 -23.15 -23.88
C GLU A 37 -2.65 -22.92 -25.22
N ASN A 38 -3.84 -22.27 -25.20
CA ASN A 38 -4.54 -21.89 -26.44
C ASN A 38 -3.80 -20.82 -27.27
N ASN A 39 -3.19 -19.81 -26.63
CA ASN A 39 -2.46 -18.76 -27.34
C ASN A 39 -1.12 -19.26 -27.91
N VAL A 40 -0.41 -20.13 -27.18
CA VAL A 40 0.82 -20.79 -27.66
C VAL A 40 0.53 -21.78 -28.79
N SER A 41 -0.57 -22.53 -28.72
CA SER A 41 -0.98 -23.46 -29.78
C SER A 41 -1.37 -22.76 -31.09
N ASN A 42 -1.73 -21.47 -31.02
CA ASN A 42 -2.01 -20.62 -32.18
C ASN A 42 -0.79 -19.82 -32.68
N GLY A 43 0.41 -20.08 -32.12
CA GLY A 43 1.68 -19.50 -32.59
C GLY A 43 2.11 -18.19 -31.93
N ASP A 44 1.39 -17.70 -30.91
CA ASP A 44 1.72 -16.44 -30.22
C ASP A 44 2.40 -16.69 -28.87
N ILE A 45 3.71 -16.95 -28.95
CA ILE A 45 4.60 -17.33 -27.83
C ILE A 45 4.86 -16.18 -26.84
N GLY A 46 4.53 -14.94 -27.20
CA GLY A 46 4.79 -13.74 -26.38
C GLY A 46 3.82 -13.55 -25.21
N ILE A 47 2.65 -14.18 -25.27
CA ILE A 47 1.55 -13.91 -24.31
C ILE A 47 1.78 -14.60 -22.95
N GLY A 48 2.47 -15.74 -22.92
CA GLY A 48 2.76 -16.49 -21.69
C GLY A 48 3.69 -15.75 -20.71
N ALA A 49 4.69 -15.02 -21.21
CA ALA A 49 5.59 -14.21 -20.38
C ALA A 49 4.90 -12.94 -19.85
N SER A 50 4.00 -12.36 -20.65
CA SER A 50 3.29 -11.13 -20.31
C SER A 50 2.23 -11.30 -19.20
N LEU A 51 1.70 -12.50 -18.99
CA LEU A 51 0.65 -12.76 -18.00
C LEU A 51 1.16 -12.71 -16.55
N ASN A 52 2.36 -13.22 -16.29
CA ASN A 52 2.98 -13.12 -14.96
C ASN A 52 3.25 -11.65 -14.60
N THR A 53 3.73 -10.88 -15.56
CA THR A 53 3.93 -9.43 -15.41
C THR A 53 2.60 -8.69 -15.21
N GLY A 54 1.53 -9.09 -15.90
CA GLY A 54 0.21 -8.49 -15.77
C GLY A 54 -0.42 -8.67 -14.38
N ILE A 55 -0.31 -9.87 -13.80
CA ILE A 55 -0.80 -10.17 -12.44
C ILE A 55 -0.02 -9.36 -11.39
N LEU A 56 1.31 -9.27 -11.53
CA LEU A 56 2.13 -8.43 -10.67
C LEU A 56 1.74 -6.95 -10.76
N TYR A 57 1.45 -6.43 -11.96
CA TYR A 57 1.04 -5.05 -12.14
C TYR A 57 -0.31 -4.73 -11.47
N LEU A 58 -1.28 -5.64 -11.58
CA LEU A 58 -2.60 -5.50 -10.95
C LEU A 58 -2.56 -5.54 -9.42
N PHE A 59 -1.63 -6.30 -8.83
CA PHE A 59 -1.42 -6.28 -7.38
C PHE A 59 -0.62 -5.06 -6.92
N ILE A 60 0.41 -4.63 -7.64
CA ILE A 60 1.28 -3.51 -7.20
C ILE A 60 0.54 -2.16 -7.22
N LEU A 61 -0.31 -1.94 -8.22
CA LEU A 61 -1.07 -0.68 -8.38
C LEU A 61 -1.89 -0.26 -7.14
N PRO A 62 -2.78 -1.10 -6.58
CA PRO A 62 -3.57 -0.71 -5.41
C PRO A 62 -2.69 -0.44 -4.18
N TYR A 63 -1.57 -1.15 -4.01
CA TYR A 63 -0.65 -0.89 -2.89
C TYR A 63 0.08 0.45 -3.05
N LEU A 64 0.50 0.82 -4.26
CA LEU A 64 1.15 2.10 -4.52
C LEU A 64 0.21 3.29 -4.28
N VAL A 65 -1.05 3.17 -4.71
CA VAL A 65 -2.06 4.22 -4.51
C VAL A 65 -2.34 4.41 -3.02
N ILE A 66 -2.60 3.32 -2.29
CA ILE A 66 -2.86 3.38 -0.83
C ILE A 66 -1.64 3.93 -0.08
N SER A 67 -0.43 3.50 -0.44
CA SER A 67 0.82 3.98 0.17
C SER A 67 1.01 5.48 -0.04
N THR A 68 0.79 5.97 -1.26
CA THR A 68 0.95 7.39 -1.60
C THR A 68 -0.08 8.27 -0.87
N VAL A 69 -1.35 7.89 -0.91
CA VAL A 69 -2.43 8.62 -0.23
C VAL A 69 -2.22 8.59 1.29
N GLY A 70 -1.86 7.44 1.85
CA GLY A 70 -1.56 7.29 3.27
C GLY A 70 -0.38 8.16 3.72
N TYR A 71 0.69 8.23 2.92
CA TYR A 71 1.86 9.07 3.21
C TYR A 71 1.51 10.56 3.18
N LEU A 72 0.78 11.02 2.16
CA LEU A 72 0.34 12.41 2.06
C LEU A 72 -0.58 12.80 3.22
N TRP A 73 -1.54 11.93 3.56
CA TRP A 73 -2.44 12.14 4.69
C TRP A 73 -1.70 12.22 6.02
N TYR A 74 -0.74 11.33 6.25
CA TYR A 74 0.09 11.34 7.46
C TYR A 74 0.91 12.63 7.57
N ARG A 75 1.55 13.06 6.48
CA ARG A 75 2.32 14.32 6.45
C ARG A 75 1.44 15.54 6.77
N ASN A 76 0.21 15.57 6.25
CA ASN A 76 -0.72 16.66 6.51
C ASN A 76 -1.24 16.66 7.96
N SER A 77 -1.61 15.48 8.47
CA SER A 77 -2.11 15.33 9.85
C SER A 77 -1.08 15.77 10.90
N LYS A 78 0.22 15.53 10.66
CA LYS A 78 1.27 15.97 11.58
C LYS A 78 1.36 17.50 11.65
N ARG A 79 1.26 18.20 10.51
CA ARG A 79 1.26 19.67 10.46
C ARG A 79 0.04 20.27 11.14
N GLU A 80 -1.09 19.60 11.04
CA GLU A 80 -2.32 20.05 11.70
C GLU A 80 -2.23 19.96 13.22
N LYS A 81 -1.67 18.87 13.77
CA LYS A 81 -1.42 18.76 15.21
C LYS A 81 -0.51 19.88 15.73
N GLU A 82 0.55 20.21 14.99
CA GLU A 82 1.45 21.31 15.35
C GLU A 82 0.74 22.68 15.33
N ARG A 83 -0.17 22.91 14.38
CA ARG A 83 -1.00 24.13 14.34
C ARG A 83 -1.95 24.23 15.53
N ILE A 84 -2.65 23.15 15.84
CA ILE A 84 -3.60 23.13 16.97
C ILE A 84 -2.87 23.40 18.28
N LEU A 85 -1.73 22.76 18.52
CA LEU A 85 -0.92 22.98 19.73
C LEU A 85 -0.43 24.44 19.83
N ARG A 86 0.02 25.04 18.71
CA ARG A 86 0.38 26.47 18.72
C ARG A 86 -0.80 27.38 19.02
N ASN A 87 -1.97 27.13 18.43
CA ASN A 87 -3.17 27.93 18.68
C ASN A 87 -3.63 27.81 20.15
N GLN A 88 -3.56 26.61 20.74
CA GLN A 88 -3.85 26.42 22.16
C GLN A 88 -2.90 27.23 23.05
N GLN A 89 -1.62 27.32 22.68
CA GLN A 89 -0.66 28.12 23.43
C GLN A 89 -0.89 29.63 23.29
N ILE A 90 -1.30 30.11 22.12
CA ILE A 90 -1.70 31.52 21.92
C ILE A 90 -2.90 31.88 22.79
N VAL A 91 -3.91 31.01 22.86
CA VAL A 91 -5.09 31.25 23.71
C VAL A 91 -4.72 31.27 25.20
N ALA A 92 -3.82 30.38 25.63
CA ALA A 92 -3.34 30.35 27.01
C ALA A 92 -2.55 31.63 27.38
N ASP A 93 -1.75 32.15 26.45
CA ASP A 93 -0.99 33.40 26.63
C ASP A 93 -1.94 34.61 26.71
N ALA A 94 -2.90 34.71 25.78
CA ALA A 94 -3.91 35.77 25.79
C ALA A 94 -4.78 35.78 27.06
N THR A 95 -5.00 34.62 27.69
CA THR A 95 -5.77 34.55 28.94
C THR A 95 -5.00 35.11 30.14
N LYS A 96 -3.66 35.04 30.13
CA LYS A 96 -2.82 35.57 31.21
C LYS A 96 -2.80 37.10 31.28
N ASP A 97 -2.98 37.79 30.15
CA ASP A 97 -3.00 39.26 30.12
C ASP A 97 -4.32 39.85 30.67
N ILE A 98 -5.36 39.02 30.81
CA ILE A 98 -6.69 39.44 31.28
C ILE A 98 -6.84 39.31 32.80
N THR A 99 -6.04 38.44 33.44
CA THR A 99 -6.05 38.17 34.88
C THR A 99 -4.94 38.91 35.61
#